data_AF-A0A0J6SBM4-F1
#
_entry.id   AF-A0A0J6SBM4-F1
#
_cell.length_a   1.000
_cell.length_b   1.000
_cell.length_c   1.000
_cell.angle_alpha   90.00
_cell.angle_beta   90.00
_cell.angle_gamma   90.00
#
_symmetry.space_group_name_H-M   'P 1'
#
loop_
_entity.id
_entity.type
_entity.pdbx_description
1 polymer ?
#
loop_
_entity_poly.entity_id
_entity_poly.type
_entity_poly.pdbx_seq_one_letter_code
_entity_poly.pdbx_strand_id
1 'polypeptide(L)'
;MDWAAAAYRARRQIGARKRTFPEDRSLALIDVFAERGTMTAAELRQHGPADVVATILGHVTTAVHGKGHVPTRNGWYRRDETGTAYVIDAGFAVAWKGARACEGPPIAGAHR
;
A
#
# COMPACT_ATOMS: atom_id res chain seq x y z
N MET A 1 13.90 -0.88 -6.95
CA MET A 1 13.37 -0.52 -5.61
C MET A 1 13.24 -1.80 -4.81
N ASP A 2 13.58 -1.79 -3.52
CA ASP A 2 13.33 -2.94 -2.64
C ASP A 2 11.88 -2.90 -2.15
N TRP A 3 11.01 -3.64 -2.84
CA TRP A 3 9.59 -3.70 -2.53
C TRP A 3 9.29 -4.43 -1.22
N ALA A 4 10.10 -5.43 -0.85
CA ALA A 4 9.93 -6.19 0.38
C ALA A 4 10.14 -5.30 1.61
N ALA A 5 11.25 -4.54 1.63
CA ALA A 5 11.50 -3.58 2.70
C ALA A 5 10.45 -2.46 2.71
N ALA A 6 10.01 -1.99 1.55
CA ALA A 6 8.99 -0.95 1.43
C ALA A 6 7.62 -1.40 1.98
N ALA A 7 7.16 -2.59 1.60
CA ALA A 7 5.91 -3.16 2.10
C ALA A 7 5.94 -3.39 3.61
N TYR A 8 7.05 -3.90 4.14
CA TYR A 8 7.23 -4.05 5.58
C TYR A 8 7.19 -2.71 6.33
N ARG A 9 7.86 -1.68 5.82
CA ARG A 9 7.79 -0.31 6.37
C ARG A 9 6.36 0.23 6.36
N ALA A 10 5.63 0.02 5.26
CA ALA A 10 4.24 0.46 5.14
C ALA A 10 3.31 -0.23 6.15
N ARG A 11 3.42 -1.55 6.33
CA ARG A 11 2.67 -2.30 7.35
C ARG A 11 2.95 -1.74 8.75
N ARG A 12 4.23 -1.56 9.09
CA ARG A 12 4.64 -1.00 10.39
C ARG A 12 4.12 0.42 10.61
N GLN A 13 4.13 1.25 9.57
CA GLN A 13 3.63 2.62 9.64
C GLN A 13 2.13 2.66 9.95
N ILE A 14 1.35 1.78 9.33
CA ILE A 14 -0.10 1.65 9.61
C ILE A 14 -0.32 1.26 11.08
N GLY A 15 0.37 0.22 11.58
CA GLY A 15 0.25 -0.20 12.98
C GLY A 15 0.70 0.87 13.99
N ALA A 16 1.72 1.66 13.66
CA ALA A 16 2.17 2.78 14.49
C ALA A 16 1.13 3.92 14.58
N ARG A 17 0.19 4.01 13.62
CA ARG A 17 -0.83 5.06 13.51
C ARG A 17 -2.24 4.57 13.90
N LYS A 18 -2.36 3.40 14.54
CA LYS A 18 -3.64 2.81 14.97
C LYS A 18 -4.53 3.68 15.88
N ARG A 19 -3.96 4.73 16.49
CA ARG A 19 -4.71 5.71 17.29
C ARG A 19 -5.51 6.70 16.43
N THR A 20 -5.15 6.86 15.15
CA THR A 20 -5.80 7.81 14.21
C THR A 20 -6.86 7.11 13.37
N PHE A 21 -6.62 5.85 12.97
CA PHE A 21 -7.58 5.02 12.24
C PHE A 21 -7.48 3.57 12.70
N PRO A 22 -8.59 2.81 12.70
CA PRO A 22 -8.53 1.37 12.95
C PRO A 22 -7.53 0.70 12.02
N GLU A 23 -6.57 0.01 12.61
CA GLU A 23 -5.49 -0.70 11.91
C GLU A 23 -6.06 -1.71 10.91
N ASP A 24 -7.03 -2.52 11.34
CA ASP A 24 -7.66 -3.56 10.53
C ASP A 24 -8.29 -3.01 9.25
N ARG A 25 -8.94 -1.84 9.32
CA ARG A 25 -9.55 -1.20 8.15
C ARG A 25 -8.48 -0.70 7.17
N SER A 26 -7.39 -0.15 7.70
CA SER A 26 -6.28 0.35 6.89
C SER A 26 -5.57 -0.79 6.16
N LEU A 27 -5.36 -1.91 6.87
CA LEU A 27 -4.78 -3.12 6.28
C LEU A 27 -5.71 -3.75 5.25
N ALA A 28 -7.01 -3.87 5.55
CA ALA A 28 -8.00 -4.46 4.64
C ALA A 28 -8.11 -3.71 3.29
N LEU A 29 -8.02 -2.36 3.30
CA LEU A 29 -8.01 -1.58 2.07
C LEU A 29 -6.80 -1.95 1.18
N ILE A 30 -5.61 -2.06 1.77
CA ILE A 30 -4.39 -2.36 1.01
C ILE A 30 -4.36 -3.83 0.59
N ASP A 31 -4.87 -4.74 1.43
CA ASP A 31 -5.03 -6.16 1.11
C ASP A 31 -5.89 -6.34 -0.15
N VAL A 32 -7.07 -5.71 -0.21
CA VAL A 32 -7.96 -5.78 -1.38
C VAL A 32 -7.33 -5.10 -2.61
N PHE A 33 -6.64 -3.98 -2.44
CA PHE A 33 -6.00 -3.31 -3.56
C PHE A 33 -4.84 -4.14 -4.15
N ALA A 34 -4.04 -4.78 -3.29
CA ALA A 34 -2.99 -5.71 -3.71
C ALA A 34 -3.54 -6.99 -4.34
N GLU A 35 -4.73 -7.43 -3.95
CA GLU A 35 -5.40 -8.58 -4.54
C GLU A 35 -5.97 -8.28 -5.93
N ARG A 36 -6.72 -7.17 -6.06
CA ARG A 36 -7.37 -6.79 -7.32
C ARG A 36 -6.42 -6.21 -8.35
N GLY A 37 -5.31 -5.61 -7.91
CA GLY A 37 -4.34 -4.94 -8.76
C GLY A 37 -4.81 -3.58 -9.30
N THR A 38 -6.08 -3.44 -9.65
CA THR A 38 -6.69 -2.19 -10.13
C THR A 38 -8.00 -1.93 -9.40
N MET A 39 -8.23 -0.67 -9.00
CA MET A 39 -9.47 -0.23 -8.36
C MET A 39 -9.83 1.20 -8.76
N THR A 40 -11.10 1.48 -8.95
CA THR A 40 -11.64 2.83 -9.15
C THR A 40 -11.70 3.61 -7.82
N ALA A 41 -11.84 4.93 -7.90
CA ALA A 41 -12.09 5.76 -6.73
C ALA A 41 -13.36 5.33 -5.95
N ALA A 42 -14.40 4.88 -6.67
CA ALA A 42 -15.63 4.41 -6.06
C ALA A 42 -15.43 3.11 -5.26
N GLU A 43 -14.67 2.17 -5.80
CA GLU A 43 -14.33 0.91 -5.11
C GLU A 43 -13.46 1.17 -3.88
N LEU A 44 -12.46 2.05 -3.98
CA LEU A 44 -11.64 2.42 -2.81
C LEU A 44 -12.50 3.02 -1.69
N ARG A 45 -13.51 3.83 -2.03
CA ARG A 45 -14.44 4.45 -1.07
C ARG A 45 -15.39 3.46 -0.39
N GLN A 46 -15.52 2.22 -0.88
CA GLN A 46 -16.27 1.17 -0.15
C GLN A 46 -15.59 0.81 1.18
N HIS A 47 -14.30 1.12 1.33
CA HIS A 47 -13.53 0.88 2.54
C HIS A 47 -13.57 2.06 3.53
N GLY A 48 -14.14 3.21 3.14
CA GLY A 48 -14.35 4.37 4.00
C GLY A 48 -14.51 5.69 3.26
N PRO A 49 -14.76 6.79 4.00
CA PRO A 49 -14.81 8.13 3.45
C PRO A 49 -13.55 8.51 2.65
N ALA A 50 -13.69 9.43 1.69
CA ALA A 50 -12.63 9.76 0.73
C ALA A 50 -11.35 10.30 1.40
N ASP A 51 -11.48 11.07 2.47
CA ASP A 51 -10.39 11.59 3.30
C ASP A 51 -9.68 10.47 4.07
N VAL A 52 -10.43 9.49 4.59
CA VAL A 52 -9.87 8.30 5.26
C VAL A 52 -9.05 7.49 4.27
N VAL A 53 -9.62 7.19 3.10
CA VAL A 53 -8.93 6.47 2.01
C VAL A 53 -7.66 7.22 1.60
N ALA A 54 -7.76 8.53 1.34
CA ALA A 54 -6.60 9.35 0.96
C ALA A 54 -5.52 9.34 2.04
N THR A 55 -5.91 9.36 3.32
CA THR A 55 -4.97 9.33 4.44
C THR A 55 -4.25 7.99 4.53
N ILE A 56 -4.96 6.86 4.36
CA ILE A 56 -4.35 5.52 4.33
C ILE A 56 -3.33 5.42 3.19
N LEU A 57 -3.73 5.81 1.97
CA LEU A 57 -2.83 5.84 0.81
C LEU A 57 -1.63 6.76 1.04
N GLY A 58 -1.83 7.91 1.69
CA GLY A 58 -0.79 8.85 2.08
C GLY A 58 0.21 8.27 3.09
N HIS A 59 -0.25 7.49 4.06
CA HIS A 59 0.61 6.80 5.02
C HIS A 59 1.50 5.75 4.34
N VAL A 60 0.93 4.94 3.44
CA VAL A 60 1.71 3.98 2.66
C VAL A 60 2.71 4.72 1.77
N THR A 61 2.28 5.76 1.07
CA THR A 61 3.17 6.61 0.26
C THR A 61 4.34 7.15 1.08
N THR A 62 4.06 7.67 2.28
CA THR A 62 5.09 8.20 3.18
C THR A 62 6.08 7.13 3.61
N ALA A 63 5.63 5.91 3.87
CA ALA A 63 6.49 4.80 4.28
C ALA A 63 7.36 4.25 3.13
N VAL A 64 6.84 4.29 1.90
CA VAL A 64 7.52 3.77 0.71
C VAL A 64 8.49 4.80 0.13
N HIS A 65 8.04 6.04 -0.04
CA HIS A 65 8.73 7.09 -0.81
C HIS A 65 9.19 8.29 0.03
N GLY A 66 8.84 8.34 1.32
CA GLY A 66 9.02 9.55 2.14
C GLY A 66 7.89 10.56 1.96
N LYS A 67 8.02 11.73 2.60
CA LYS A 67 6.98 12.78 2.54
C LYS A 67 6.80 13.28 1.09
N GLY A 68 5.55 13.37 0.65
CA GLY A 68 5.20 13.95 -0.65
C GLY A 68 4.18 13.12 -1.42
N HIS A 69 4.16 13.31 -2.73
CA HIS A 69 3.27 12.59 -3.64
C HIS A 69 3.91 11.30 -4.14
N VAL A 70 3.08 10.37 -4.61
CA VAL A 70 3.55 9.15 -5.27
C VAL A 70 4.31 9.54 -6.55
N PRO A 71 5.56 9.07 -6.75
CA PRO A 71 6.31 9.34 -7.96
C PRO A 71 5.60 8.81 -9.22
N THR A 72 5.67 9.55 -10.32
CA THR A 72 5.10 9.13 -11.62
C THR A 72 5.76 7.86 -12.16
N ARG A 73 7.04 7.65 -11.86
CA ARG A 73 7.80 6.43 -12.19
C ARG A 73 8.17 5.71 -10.90
N ASN A 74 8.02 4.39 -10.88
CA ASN A 74 8.28 3.53 -9.70
C ASN A 74 7.42 3.88 -8.48
N GLY A 75 6.26 4.50 -8.67
CA GLY A 75 5.23 4.65 -7.63
C GLY A 75 4.68 3.29 -7.21
N TRP A 76 4.26 3.16 -5.96
CA TRP A 76 3.67 1.89 -5.46
C TRP A 76 2.24 1.68 -5.98
N TYR A 77 1.62 2.74 -6.48
CA TYR A 77 0.52 2.71 -7.43
C TYR A 77 0.69 3.85 -8.44
N ARG A 78 -0.10 3.82 -9.50
CA ARG A 78 -0.28 4.92 -10.45
C ARG A 78 -1.77 5.10 -10.74
N ARG A 79 -2.12 6.18 -11.43
CA ARG A 79 -3.42 6.25 -12.12
C ARG A 79 -3.30 5.57 -13.48
N ASP A 80 -4.39 4.98 -13.95
CA ASP A 80 -4.49 4.51 -15.33
C ASP A 80 -4.48 5.69 -16.32
N GLU A 81 -4.41 5.40 -17.62
CA GLU A 81 -4.32 6.42 -18.68
C GLU A 81 -5.52 7.37 -18.70
N THR A 82 -6.70 6.86 -18.29
CA THR A 82 -7.93 7.67 -18.21
C THR A 82 -8.05 8.46 -16.91
N GLY A 83 -7.19 8.19 -15.92
CA GLY A 83 -7.22 8.82 -14.61
C GLY A 83 -8.38 8.36 -13.72
N THR A 84 -9.14 7.35 -14.13
CA THR A 84 -10.37 6.86 -13.46
C THR A 84 -10.08 5.73 -12.47
N ALA A 85 -8.99 5.00 -12.70
CA ALA A 85 -8.57 3.88 -11.88
C ALA A 85 -7.18 4.09 -11.28
N TYR A 86 -6.96 3.43 -10.15
CA TYR A 86 -5.68 3.30 -9.48
C TYR A 86 -5.16 1.90 -9.75
N VAL A 87 -3.91 1.80 -10.19
CA VAL A 87 -3.24 0.55 -10.54
C VAL A 87 -2.06 0.38 -9.59
N ILE A 88 -2.07 -0.64 -8.75
CA ILE A 88 -0.96 -0.94 -7.85
C ILE A 88 0.24 -1.46 -8.66
N ASP A 89 1.44 -1.19 -8.17
CA ASP A 89 2.64 -1.83 -8.71
C ASP A 89 2.64 -3.33 -8.37
N ALA A 90 2.88 -4.17 -9.36
CA ALA A 90 2.85 -5.62 -9.19
C ALA A 90 3.92 -6.10 -8.18
N GLY A 91 5.10 -5.49 -8.19
CA GLY A 91 6.16 -5.80 -7.24
C GLY A 91 5.79 -5.41 -5.82
N PHE A 92 5.17 -4.25 -5.63
CA PHE A 92 4.62 -3.86 -4.33
C PHE A 92 3.49 -4.80 -3.87
N ALA A 93 2.54 -5.18 -4.74
CA ALA A 93 1.44 -6.06 -4.39
C ALA A 93 1.92 -7.44 -3.88
N VAL A 94 2.88 -8.05 -4.59
CA VAL A 94 3.50 -9.32 -4.16
C VAL A 94 4.22 -9.15 -2.82
N ALA A 95 5.01 -8.09 -2.68
CA ALA A 95 5.73 -7.80 -1.45
C ALA A 95 4.78 -7.53 -0.27
N TRP A 96 3.64 -6.87 -0.51
CA TRP A 96 2.61 -6.62 0.49
C TRP A 96 2.01 -7.92 1.02
N LYS A 97 1.61 -8.84 0.13
CA LYS A 97 1.10 -10.16 0.54
C LYS A 97 2.12 -10.93 1.39
N GLY A 98 3.41 -10.91 0.99
CA GLY A 98 4.48 -11.48 1.79
C GLY A 98 4.64 -10.80 3.15
N ALA A 99 4.63 -9.46 3.19
CA ALA A 99 4.71 -8.69 4.41
C ALA A 99 3.48 -8.87 5.33
N ARG A 100 2.32 -9.30 4.81
CA ARG A 100 1.13 -9.64 5.61
C ARG A 100 1.20 -11.05 6.19
N ALA A 101 1.78 -12.00 5.46
CA ALA A 101 1.99 -13.37 5.92
C ALA A 101 3.08 -13.50 7.00
N CYS A 102 4.06 -12.58 7.05
CA CYS A 102 5.15 -12.60 8.01
C CYS A 102 5.01 -11.50 9.07
N GLU A 103 5.18 -11.79 10.36
CA GLU A 103 5.25 -10.76 11.42
C GLU A 103 6.61 -10.00 11.45
N GLY A 104 7.60 -10.45 10.69
CA GLY A 104 8.93 -9.83 10.55
C GLY A 104 9.34 -9.63 9.09
N PRO A 105 10.38 -8.82 8.81
CA PRO A 105 10.82 -8.57 7.44
C PRO A 105 11.31 -9.88 6.82
N PRO A 106 11.02 -10.15 5.53
CA PRO A 106 11.64 -11.28 4.85
C PRO A 106 13.16 -11.10 4.87
N ILE A 107 13.88 -12.16 5.27
CA ILE A 107 15.33 -12.17 5.29
C ILE A 107 15.81 -12.01 3.84
N ALA A 108 16.45 -10.88 3.54
CA ALA A 108 17.08 -10.67 2.25
C ALA A 108 18.27 -11.63 2.13
N GLY A 109 18.10 -12.72 1.39
CA GLY A 109 19.19 -13.65 1.08
C GLY A 109 18.84 -15.13 1.27
N ALA A 110 17.92 -15.64 0.46
CA ALA A 110 17.79 -17.09 0.25
C ALA A 110 17.64 -17.37 -1.25
N HIS A 111 18.65 -16.95 -2.02
CA HIS A 111 18.95 -17.64 -3.27
C HIS A 111 20.07 -18.65 -2.96
N ARG A 112 19.77 -19.90 -3.34
CA ARG A 112 20.58 -21.12 -3.22
C ARG A 112 22.03 -20.92 -3.65
#